data_AF-A0A1T5ETI8-F1
#
_entry.id   AF-A0A1T5ETI8-F1
#
_cell.length_a   1.000
_cell.length_b   1.000
_cell.length_c   1.000
_cell.angle_alpha   90.00
_cell.angle_beta   90.00
_cell.angle_gamma   90.00
#
_symmetry.space_group_name_H-M   'P 1'
#
loop_
_entity.id
_entity.type
_entity.pdbx_description
1 polymer ?
#
loop_
_entity_poly.entity_id
_entity_poly.type
_entity_poly.pdbx_seq_one_letter_code
_entity_poly.pdbx_strand_id
1 'polypeptide(L)'
;MNIISLGFILFLIAAAVIYYITPGKVQWVTMLILSIVFYCLAATPYTILFLLFSAVTAYVTGLVLADPKNGDPLNGFNKKAASAAAIAIILNVGIWFLMKGSAYWIQLSAWLHARASVIPAMKAVPIAAAFGMGYYTCQTIGYIVDCSWGTTKPEKNFFKLFLFLSFFPQLTTGPISRHEALAPQFYKGVAFSIDNIERGAQRILWGFFKKLVIAERVSVIVNAVYGNPASFTGLWTWIGALLYPIQIYADFSGSVDVVIGAAEIFGITLPENFNNPFFSQSSQEFWQRWHISLGSWAKDYIMYPVLKSKRVVALTKSVKKKFGKRASKLTSLGIGMFCTWFVMGVWHGNYKFIVGCSIWYWFVMLMYEVLSPFLSKVNAVLHIKEDSFSWVLFRRVRTYVIYAFSMVFFRADGISEAIVMIKRMFNAFSPSVINLWIFTDGSLYKAGLTKFDFTIILVSVIVLMIAAVLRENYGYARNWIAEQGLVFRWFIWIALFACVIVYGEYGPGYHSADFIYAGF
;
A
#
# COMPACT_ATOMS: atom_id res chain seq x y z
N MET A 1 16.00 2.84 -12.98
CA MET A 1 16.46 1.58 -12.35
C MET A 1 15.34 1.04 -11.46
N ASN A 2 14.81 -0.15 -11.75
CA ASN A 2 13.71 -0.76 -10.96
C ASN A 2 14.27 -1.68 -9.86
N ILE A 3 13.63 -1.75 -8.68
CA ILE A 3 14.07 -2.53 -7.51
C ILE A 3 14.04 -4.06 -7.72
N ILE A 4 13.46 -4.55 -8.81
CA ILE A 4 13.52 -5.98 -9.20
C ILE A 4 14.58 -6.25 -10.27
N SER A 5 15.28 -5.22 -10.75
CA SER A 5 16.27 -5.38 -11.81
C SER A 5 17.61 -5.86 -11.27
N LEU A 6 18.40 -6.51 -12.13
CA LEU A 6 19.79 -6.84 -11.84
C LEU A 6 20.60 -5.58 -11.48
N GLY A 7 20.32 -4.45 -12.13
CA GLY A 7 20.96 -3.16 -11.80
C GLY A 7 20.74 -2.74 -10.35
N PHE A 8 19.55 -2.96 -9.79
CA PHE A 8 19.30 -2.69 -8.38
C PHE A 8 20.06 -3.64 -7.45
N ILE A 9 20.14 -4.94 -7.77
CA ILE A 9 20.92 -5.89 -6.97
C ILE A 9 22.40 -5.52 -6.97
N LEU A 10 22.97 -5.17 -8.12
CA LEU A 10 24.35 -4.70 -8.22
C LEU A 10 24.57 -3.41 -7.43
N PHE A 11 23.65 -2.45 -7.54
CA PHE A 11 23.67 -1.23 -6.73
C PHE A 11 23.61 -1.55 -5.23
N LEU A 12 22.73 -2.46 -4.80
CA LEU A 12 22.55 -2.82 -3.40
C LEU A 12 23.79 -3.52 -2.81
N ILE A 13 24.44 -4.40 -3.59
CA ILE A 13 25.71 -5.03 -3.20
C ILE A 13 26.80 -3.97 -3.04
N ALA A 14 26.98 -3.08 -4.02
CA ALA A 14 27.94 -2.00 -3.95
C ALA A 14 27.66 -1.06 -2.76
N ALA A 15 26.40 -0.70 -2.56
CA ALA A 15 25.93 0.11 -1.44
C ALA A 15 26.24 -0.53 -0.08
N ALA A 16 26.00 -1.84 0.07
CA ALA A 16 26.30 -2.58 1.29
C ALA A 16 27.81 -2.59 1.57
N VAL A 17 28.65 -2.87 0.56
CA VAL A 17 30.11 -2.82 0.70
C VAL A 17 30.56 -1.42 1.15
N ILE A 18 30.13 -0.37 0.44
CA ILE A 18 30.50 1.02 0.77
C ILE A 18 30.02 1.40 2.18
N TYR A 19 28.81 1.02 2.56
CA TYR A 19 28.24 1.32 3.87
C TYR A 19 29.00 0.65 5.02
N TYR A 20 29.39 -0.62 4.85
CA TYR A 20 30.06 -1.39 5.89
C TYR A 20 31.56 -1.12 6.03
N ILE A 21 32.24 -0.63 4.99
CA ILE A 21 33.61 -0.11 5.11
C ILE A 21 33.66 1.30 5.71
N THR A 22 32.54 2.03 5.66
CA THR A 22 32.45 3.39 6.19
C THR A 22 32.43 3.36 7.74
N PRO A 23 33.22 4.20 8.43
CA PRO A 23 33.14 4.32 9.89
C PRO A 23 31.73 4.70 10.38
N GLY A 24 31.28 4.06 11.47
CA GLY A 24 29.90 4.21 11.97
C GLY A 24 29.42 5.64 12.19
N LYS A 25 30.32 6.57 12.55
CA LYS A 25 30.00 7.99 12.78
C LYS A 25 29.54 8.73 11.52
N VAL A 26 29.95 8.27 10.33
CA VAL A 26 29.64 8.92 9.04
C VAL A 26 28.81 8.04 8.10
N GLN A 27 28.40 6.85 8.54
CA GLN A 27 27.51 5.95 7.79
C GLN A 27 26.20 6.61 7.35
N TRP A 28 25.64 7.54 8.13
CA TRP A 28 24.46 8.29 7.73
C TRP A 28 24.70 9.19 6.50
N VAL A 29 25.91 9.74 6.35
CA VAL A 29 26.31 10.53 5.18
C VAL A 29 26.42 9.62 3.96
N THR A 30 27.07 8.46 4.12
CA THR A 30 27.13 7.44 3.07
C THR A 30 25.73 7.02 2.63
N MET A 31 24.82 6.77 3.57
CA MET A 31 23.44 6.40 3.25
C MET A 31 22.69 7.51 2.50
N LEU A 32 22.94 8.78 2.85
CA LEU A 32 22.38 9.92 2.15
C LEU A 32 22.87 10.02 0.71
N ILE A 33 24.18 9.89 0.50
CA ILE A 33 24.79 9.91 -0.84
C ILE A 33 24.25 8.76 -1.68
N LEU A 34 24.25 7.53 -1.14
CA LEU A 34 23.67 6.37 -1.81
C LEU A 34 22.21 6.60 -2.17
N SER A 35 21.47 7.30 -1.32
CA SER A 35 20.06 7.58 -1.56
C SER A 35 19.81 8.58 -2.69
N ILE A 36 20.63 9.63 -2.77
CA ILE A 36 20.61 10.59 -3.87
C ILE A 36 21.03 9.90 -5.18
N VAL A 37 22.09 9.09 -5.16
CA VAL A 37 22.56 8.33 -6.32
C VAL A 37 21.47 7.39 -6.83
N PHE A 38 20.85 6.61 -5.93
CA PHE A 38 19.74 5.74 -6.30
C PHE A 38 18.60 6.53 -6.95
N TYR A 39 18.22 7.68 -6.37
CA TYR A 39 17.16 8.50 -6.93
C TYR A 39 17.47 8.97 -8.35
N CYS A 40 18.68 9.46 -8.60
CA CYS A 40 19.10 9.90 -9.94
C CYS A 40 19.13 8.76 -10.97
N LEU A 41 19.38 7.52 -10.54
CA LEU A 41 19.36 6.33 -11.40
C LEU A 41 17.96 5.73 -11.57
N ALA A 42 17.08 5.93 -10.59
CA ALA A 42 15.76 5.31 -10.51
C ALA A 42 14.65 6.18 -11.10
N ALA A 43 14.73 7.50 -10.87
CA ALA A 43 13.70 8.47 -11.20
C ALA A 43 14.19 9.48 -12.25
N THR A 44 13.26 10.23 -12.83
CA THR A 44 13.63 11.32 -13.73
C THR A 44 14.30 12.46 -12.94
N PRO A 45 15.47 12.99 -13.36
CA PRO A 45 16.31 13.83 -12.50
C PRO A 45 15.61 15.03 -11.85
N TYR A 46 14.70 15.70 -12.55
CA TYR A 46 13.99 16.88 -12.03
C TYR A 46 12.94 16.55 -10.96
N THR A 47 12.53 15.29 -10.80
CA THR A 47 11.57 14.90 -9.75
C THR A 47 12.13 15.08 -8.34
N ILE A 48 13.46 15.13 -8.19
CA ILE A 48 14.14 15.35 -6.90
C ILE A 48 13.81 16.73 -6.33
N LEU A 49 13.47 17.70 -7.19
CA LEU A 49 13.08 19.05 -6.80
C LEU A 49 11.82 19.04 -5.93
N PHE A 50 10.88 18.12 -6.17
CA PHE A 50 9.69 17.98 -5.35
C PHE A 50 10.02 17.42 -3.97
N LEU A 51 10.90 16.43 -3.91
CA LEU A 51 11.37 15.86 -2.64
C LEU A 51 12.16 16.90 -1.83
N LEU A 52 13.03 17.66 -2.48
CA LEU A 52 13.77 18.77 -1.87
C LEU A 52 12.81 19.86 -1.38
N PHE A 53 11.80 20.23 -2.16
CA PHE A 53 10.78 21.19 -1.73
C PHE A 53 10.05 20.69 -0.48
N SER A 54 9.60 19.43 -0.47
CA SER A 54 8.96 18.81 0.70
C SER A 54 9.88 18.82 1.92
N ALA A 55 11.16 18.49 1.74
CA ALA A 55 12.15 18.52 2.81
C ALA A 55 12.42 19.94 3.34
N VAL A 56 12.55 20.93 2.46
CA VAL A 56 12.77 22.34 2.84
C VAL A 56 11.57 22.88 3.59
N THR A 57 10.36 22.63 3.10
CA THR A 57 9.13 23.06 3.80
C THR A 57 9.02 22.43 5.18
N ALA A 58 9.25 21.11 5.30
CA ALA A 58 9.28 20.43 6.60
C ALA A 58 10.37 20.96 7.53
N TYR A 59 11.57 21.23 7.02
CA TYR A 59 12.69 21.75 7.79
C TYR A 59 12.41 23.15 8.32
N VAL A 60 11.99 24.07 7.45
CA VAL A 60 11.65 25.45 7.82
C VAL A 60 10.52 25.47 8.85
N THR A 61 9.46 24.67 8.64
CA THR A 61 8.39 24.53 9.63
C THR A 61 8.94 23.99 10.95
N GLY A 62 9.80 22.97 10.92
CA GLY A 62 10.48 22.45 12.12
C GLY A 62 11.26 23.52 12.89
N LEU A 63 11.98 24.40 12.19
CA LEU A 63 12.70 25.52 12.82
C LEU A 63 11.75 26.53 13.48
N VAL A 64 10.64 26.88 12.82
CA VAL A 64 9.62 27.77 13.38
C VAL A 64 8.98 27.17 14.63
N LEU A 65 8.74 25.85 14.62
CA LEU A 65 8.21 25.09 15.75
C LEU A 65 9.22 24.97 16.90
N ALA A 66 10.52 24.90 16.61
CA ALA A 66 11.58 24.77 17.61
C ALA A 66 11.96 26.10 18.29
N ASP A 67 11.52 27.25 17.78
CA ASP A 67 11.87 28.57 18.31
C ASP A 67 11.23 28.78 19.70
N PRO A 68 12.03 28.93 20.78
CA PRO A 68 11.51 29.16 22.13
C PRO A 68 10.61 30.40 22.25
N LYS A 69 10.80 31.41 21.38
CA LYS A 69 9.97 32.63 21.35
C LYS A 69 8.54 32.36 20.89
N ASN A 70 8.34 31.25 20.21
CA ASN A 70 7.03 30.78 19.76
C ASN A 70 6.32 29.97 20.87
N GLY A 71 6.93 29.81 22.06
CA GLY A 71 6.42 28.94 23.11
C GLY A 71 6.75 27.47 22.83
N ASP A 72 6.86 26.68 23.89
CA ASP A 72 7.20 25.26 23.77
C ASP A 72 6.03 24.47 23.15
N PRO A 73 6.22 23.78 22.00
CA PRO A 73 5.21 22.90 21.42
C PRO A 73 4.67 21.86 22.41
N LEU A 74 5.45 21.48 23.42
CA LEU A 74 5.07 20.54 24.47
C LEU A 74 4.16 21.17 25.55
N ASN A 75 4.07 22.50 25.64
CA ASN A 75 3.40 23.21 26.74
C ASN A 75 2.18 24.05 26.30
N GLY A 76 1.68 23.95 25.06
CA GLY A 76 0.39 24.53 24.68
C GLY A 76 0.16 24.82 23.19
N PHE A 77 -1.05 25.27 22.86
CA PHE A 77 -1.44 25.62 21.49
C PHE A 77 -0.82 26.95 21.06
N ASN A 78 0.15 26.91 20.14
CA ASN A 78 0.71 28.10 19.50
C ASN A 78 0.08 28.35 18.11
N LYS A 79 -0.56 29.51 17.96
CA LYS A 79 -1.20 29.94 16.70
C LYS A 79 -0.21 30.09 15.53
N LYS A 80 0.98 30.64 15.75
CA LYS A 80 1.99 30.84 14.68
C LYS A 80 2.55 29.50 14.20
N ALA A 81 2.86 28.61 15.14
CA ALA A 81 3.25 27.22 14.88
C ALA A 81 2.18 26.47 14.06
N ALA A 82 0.91 26.55 14.51
CA ALA A 82 -0.21 25.92 13.81
C ALA A 82 -0.40 26.48 12.38
N SER A 83 -0.24 27.79 12.18
CA SER A 83 -0.32 28.41 10.86
C SER A 83 0.84 27.98 9.95
N ALA A 84 2.07 27.92 10.46
CA ALA A 84 3.23 27.46 9.69
C ALA A 84 3.06 25.99 9.26
N ALA A 85 2.60 25.13 10.16
CA ALA A 85 2.27 23.74 9.85
C ALA A 85 1.15 23.65 8.80
N ALA A 86 0.08 24.42 8.95
CA ALA A 86 -1.03 24.44 7.99
C ALA A 86 -0.57 24.88 6.59
N ILE A 87 0.22 25.95 6.49
CA ILE A 87 0.78 26.43 5.22
C ILE A 87 1.65 25.35 4.58
N ALA A 88 2.56 24.73 5.33
CA ALA A 88 3.44 23.69 4.79
C ALA A 88 2.66 22.45 4.33
N ILE A 89 1.62 22.05 5.06
CA ILE A 89 0.72 20.96 4.64
C ILE A 89 -0.01 21.34 3.34
N ILE A 90 -0.56 22.56 3.25
CA ILE A 90 -1.24 23.05 2.04
C ILE A 90 -0.29 23.06 0.83
N LEU A 91 0.95 23.51 1.01
CA LEU A 91 1.95 23.51 -0.06
C LEU A 91 2.28 22.10 -0.55
N ASN A 92 2.52 21.16 0.37
CA ASN A 92 2.82 19.77 0.02
C ASN A 92 1.63 19.06 -0.65
N VAL A 93 0.43 19.24 -0.11
CA VAL A 93 -0.81 18.72 -0.72
C VAL A 93 -1.08 19.37 -2.08
N GLY A 94 -0.81 20.66 -2.23
CA GLY A 94 -0.97 21.40 -3.48
C GLY A 94 -0.08 20.88 -4.60
N ILE A 95 1.21 20.65 -4.32
CA ILE A 95 2.14 20.05 -5.29
C ILE A 95 1.72 18.62 -5.61
N TRP A 96 1.36 17.84 -4.59
CA TRP A 96 0.84 16.49 -4.78
C TRP A 96 -0.39 16.48 -5.70
N PHE A 97 -1.34 17.39 -5.48
CA PHE A 97 -2.56 17.49 -6.27
C PHE A 97 -2.28 17.95 -7.70
N LEU A 98 -1.33 18.87 -7.90
CA LEU A 98 -0.92 19.34 -9.21
C LEU A 98 -0.29 18.23 -10.05
N MET A 99 0.63 17.45 -9.45
CA MET A 99 1.40 16.44 -10.16
C MET A 99 0.65 15.12 -10.26
N LYS A 100 0.24 14.56 -9.12
CA LYS A 100 -0.35 13.23 -9.02
C LYS A 100 -1.87 13.23 -9.09
N GLY A 101 -2.52 14.26 -8.53
CA GLY A 101 -3.97 14.47 -8.63
C GLY A 101 -4.47 14.93 -10.01
N SER A 102 -3.67 14.78 -11.07
CA SER A 102 -3.95 15.39 -12.37
C SER A 102 -5.23 14.92 -13.03
N ALA A 103 -5.62 13.65 -12.81
CA ALA A 103 -6.87 13.14 -13.32
C ALA A 103 -8.10 13.94 -12.83
N TYR A 104 -8.05 14.55 -11.64
CA TYR A 104 -9.15 15.36 -11.11
C TYR A 104 -9.34 16.65 -11.91
N TRP A 105 -8.27 17.45 -12.05
CA TRP A 105 -8.38 18.74 -12.72
C TRP A 105 -8.44 18.62 -14.25
N ILE A 106 -7.86 17.57 -14.85
CA ILE A 106 -8.01 17.28 -16.30
C ILE A 106 -9.49 17.04 -16.60
N GLN A 107 -10.14 16.12 -15.89
CA GLN A 107 -11.55 15.79 -16.11
C GLN A 107 -12.46 17.00 -15.83
N LEU A 108 -12.19 17.77 -14.77
CA LEU A 108 -12.93 18.99 -14.48
C LEU A 108 -12.77 20.05 -15.58
N SER A 109 -11.55 20.28 -16.06
CA SER A 109 -11.30 21.26 -17.12
C SER A 109 -11.93 20.86 -18.45
N ALA A 110 -11.92 19.56 -18.79
CA ALA A 110 -12.61 19.05 -19.97
C ALA A 110 -14.14 19.23 -19.88
N TRP A 111 -14.71 18.96 -18.70
CA TRP A 111 -16.13 19.17 -18.44
C TRP A 111 -16.55 20.65 -18.53
N LEU A 112 -15.68 21.55 -18.05
CA LEU A 112 -15.86 23.00 -18.16
C LEU A 112 -15.71 23.50 -19.59
N HIS A 113 -14.67 23.06 -20.31
CA HIS A 113 -14.44 23.40 -21.71
C HIS A 113 -15.64 23.03 -22.59
N ALA A 114 -16.25 21.87 -22.35
CA ALA A 114 -17.44 21.43 -23.07
C ALA A 114 -18.68 22.33 -22.84
N ARG A 115 -18.72 23.10 -21.74
CA ARG A 115 -19.82 24.03 -21.41
C ARG A 115 -19.49 25.48 -21.77
N ALA A 116 -18.22 25.83 -21.70
CA ALA A 116 -17.70 27.15 -21.98
C ALA A 116 -16.34 27.01 -22.65
N SER A 117 -16.33 27.11 -23.98
CA SER A 117 -15.13 26.90 -24.82
C SER A 117 -13.99 27.89 -24.52
N VAL A 118 -14.28 29.00 -23.83
CA VAL A 118 -13.29 29.95 -23.32
C VAL A 118 -12.39 29.37 -22.22
N ILE A 119 -12.84 28.31 -21.52
CA ILE A 119 -12.04 27.62 -20.51
C ILE A 119 -11.22 26.55 -21.21
N PRO A 120 -9.87 26.60 -21.24
CA PRO A 120 -9.07 25.61 -21.95
C PRO A 120 -9.13 24.24 -21.26
N ALA A 121 -9.24 23.18 -22.07
CA ALA A 121 -9.06 21.82 -21.59
C ALA A 121 -7.57 21.61 -21.22
N MET A 122 -7.31 21.38 -19.94
CA MET A 122 -5.96 21.19 -19.44
C MET A 122 -5.50 19.77 -19.73
N LYS A 123 -4.20 19.61 -20.02
CA LYS A 123 -3.55 18.31 -20.20
C LYS A 123 -2.61 18.04 -19.06
N ALA A 124 -2.40 16.76 -18.74
CA ALA A 124 -1.40 16.35 -17.76
C ALA A 124 -0.06 17.01 -18.08
N VAL A 125 0.62 17.52 -17.06
CA VAL A 125 2.02 17.89 -17.22
C VAL A 125 2.78 16.57 -17.46
N PRO A 126 3.57 16.44 -18.54
CA PRO A 126 4.30 15.21 -18.84
C PRO A 126 5.51 15.03 -17.92
N ILE A 127 5.31 15.27 -16.63
CA ILE A 127 6.26 14.92 -15.58
C ILE A 127 5.96 13.46 -15.29
N ALA A 128 6.87 12.59 -15.72
CA ALA A 128 6.88 11.18 -15.35
C ALA A 128 6.55 11.08 -13.85
N ALA A 129 5.44 10.40 -13.53
CA ALA A 129 4.80 10.39 -12.23
C ALA A 129 5.82 10.45 -11.09
N ALA A 130 5.73 11.48 -10.25
CA ALA A 130 6.77 11.81 -9.30
C ALA A 130 7.08 10.62 -8.38
N PHE A 131 8.27 10.05 -8.57
CA PHE A 131 8.72 8.82 -7.95
C PHE A 131 8.63 8.91 -6.43
N GLY A 132 7.83 8.03 -5.81
CA GLY A 132 7.64 8.00 -4.36
C GLY A 132 6.77 9.11 -3.76
N MET A 133 6.19 9.99 -4.57
CA MET A 133 5.52 11.22 -4.09
C MET A 133 4.38 10.97 -3.12
N GLY A 134 3.57 9.93 -3.32
CA GLY A 134 2.54 9.55 -2.34
C GLY A 134 3.12 9.28 -0.95
N TYR A 135 4.26 8.58 -0.88
CA TYR A 135 4.86 8.10 0.36
C TYR A 135 5.61 9.20 1.10
N TYR A 136 6.53 9.90 0.43
CA TYR A 136 7.29 10.95 1.10
C TYR A 136 6.39 12.14 1.48
N THR A 137 5.29 12.39 0.75
CA THR A 137 4.30 13.42 1.15
C THR A 137 3.63 13.05 2.46
N CYS A 138 3.22 11.79 2.64
CA CYS A 138 2.69 11.30 3.91
C CYS A 138 3.74 11.40 5.04
N GLN A 139 5.00 11.02 4.79
CA GLN A 139 6.07 11.17 5.79
C GLN A 139 6.32 12.63 6.18
N THR A 140 6.35 13.53 5.19
CA THR A 140 6.55 14.97 5.37
C THR A 140 5.42 15.58 6.21
N ILE A 141 4.16 15.30 5.85
CA ILE A 141 2.99 15.76 6.61
C ILE A 141 3.02 15.17 8.02
N GLY A 142 3.32 13.88 8.16
CA GLY A 142 3.41 13.23 9.45
C GLY A 142 4.44 13.87 10.37
N TYR A 143 5.65 14.11 9.86
CA TYR A 143 6.71 14.81 10.60
C TYR A 143 6.30 16.22 11.03
N ILE A 144 5.70 17.01 10.13
CA ILE A 144 5.22 18.37 10.44
C ILE A 144 4.16 18.35 11.54
N VAL A 145 3.20 17.44 11.44
CA VAL A 145 2.11 17.30 12.42
C VAL A 145 2.64 16.81 13.76
N ASP A 146 3.53 15.81 13.78
CA ASP A 146 4.15 15.29 15.00
C ASP A 146 4.98 16.37 15.71
N CYS A 147 5.73 17.18 14.97
CA CYS A 147 6.45 18.34 15.53
C CYS A 147 5.49 19.38 16.10
N SER A 148 4.37 19.64 15.42
CA SER A 148 3.34 20.60 15.86
C SER A 148 2.59 20.12 17.10
N TRP A 149 2.40 18.82 17.26
CA TRP A 149 1.81 18.19 18.45
C TRP A 149 2.82 17.95 19.58
N GLY A 150 4.10 18.24 19.35
CA GLY A 150 5.17 17.97 20.32
C GLY A 150 5.48 16.49 20.53
N THR A 151 4.93 15.57 19.72
CA THR A 151 5.25 14.13 19.82
C THR A 151 6.62 13.80 19.25
N THR A 152 7.15 14.65 18.37
CA THR A 152 8.51 14.51 17.82
C THR A 152 9.26 15.83 17.94
N LYS A 153 10.55 15.77 18.30
CA LYS A 153 11.41 16.96 18.31
C LYS A 153 11.81 17.33 16.87
N PRO A 154 11.71 18.61 16.48
CA PRO A 154 12.19 19.04 15.17
C PRO A 154 13.67 18.75 14.95
N GLU A 155 14.01 18.12 13.82
CA GLU A 155 15.38 17.89 13.38
C GLU A 155 16.02 19.22 12.95
N LYS A 156 17.18 19.53 13.53
CA LYS A 156 17.91 20.79 13.32
C LYS A 156 18.93 20.68 12.19
N ASN A 157 19.19 19.49 11.67
CA ASN A 157 20.07 19.27 10.53
C ASN A 157 19.25 18.90 9.29
N PHE A 158 19.27 19.78 8.29
CA PHE A 158 18.54 19.58 7.03
C PHE A 158 18.90 18.25 6.34
N PHE A 159 20.18 17.87 6.28
CA PHE A 159 20.62 16.65 5.60
C PHE A 159 20.15 15.38 6.30
N LYS A 160 20.00 15.42 7.62
CA LYS A 160 19.41 14.34 8.42
C LYS A 160 17.92 14.16 8.13
N LEU A 161 17.18 15.26 8.08
CA LEU A 161 15.77 15.23 7.68
C LEU A 161 15.61 14.78 6.22
N PHE A 162 16.49 15.24 5.33
CA PHE A 162 16.49 14.84 3.93
C PHE A 162 16.78 13.35 3.77
N LEU A 163 17.73 12.77 4.54
CA LEU A 163 17.97 11.33 4.57
C LEU A 163 16.71 10.55 4.98
N PHE A 164 15.99 11.01 6.01
CA PHE A 164 14.73 10.37 6.42
C PHE A 164 13.68 10.33 5.30
N LEU A 165 13.57 11.40 4.51
CA LEU A 165 12.60 11.49 3.40
C LEU A 165 13.08 10.82 2.12
N SER A 166 14.40 10.71 1.91
CA SER A 166 15.01 10.20 0.68
C SER A 166 15.57 8.78 0.80
N PHE A 167 15.45 8.12 1.97
CA PHE A 167 16.02 6.79 2.19
C PHE A 167 15.64 5.79 1.09
N PHE A 168 16.62 5.39 0.30
CA PHE A 168 16.38 4.79 -1.00
C PHE A 168 15.57 3.49 -1.02
N PRO A 169 15.72 2.55 -0.05
CA PRO A 169 14.89 1.35 -0.06
C PRO A 169 13.42 1.73 0.02
N GLN A 170 13.09 2.75 0.79
CA GLN A 170 11.71 3.15 1.06
C GLN A 170 11.11 4.04 -0.04
N LEU A 171 11.95 4.71 -0.83
CA LEU A 171 11.53 5.82 -1.69
C LEU A 171 10.66 5.41 -2.89
N THR A 172 10.65 4.14 -3.29
CA THR A 172 9.83 3.66 -4.42
C THR A 172 8.38 3.44 -4.00
N THR A 173 8.19 2.58 -3.00
CA THR A 173 6.92 1.93 -2.61
C THR A 173 6.98 1.45 -1.15
N GLY A 174 7.89 2.00 -0.35
CA GLY A 174 8.17 1.52 0.99
C GLY A 174 7.07 1.84 2.01
N PRO A 175 7.12 1.21 3.19
CA PRO A 175 6.23 1.55 4.31
C PRO A 175 6.30 3.04 4.65
N ILE A 176 5.22 3.65 5.13
CA ILE A 176 5.21 5.06 5.58
C ILE A 176 5.76 5.13 7.00
N SER A 177 7.06 5.40 7.12
CA SER A 177 7.76 5.40 8.40
C SER A 177 7.58 6.70 9.19
N ARG A 178 7.60 6.60 10.52
CA ARG A 178 7.65 7.74 11.45
C ARG A 178 9.08 8.22 11.62
N HIS A 179 9.28 9.54 11.68
CA HIS A 179 10.62 10.12 11.88
C HIS A 179 11.26 9.63 13.18
N GLU A 180 10.53 9.67 14.29
CA GLU A 180 11.01 9.26 15.61
C GLU A 180 11.49 7.79 15.65
N ALA A 181 10.85 6.90 14.89
CA ALA A 181 11.22 5.48 14.85
C ALA A 181 12.36 5.17 13.87
N LEU A 182 12.42 5.87 12.73
CA LEU A 182 13.37 5.56 11.66
C LEU A 182 14.68 6.34 11.81
N ALA A 183 14.60 7.66 12.03
CA ALA A 183 15.77 8.53 11.97
C ALA A 183 16.91 8.13 12.94
N PRO A 184 16.64 7.75 14.21
CA PRO A 184 17.70 7.34 15.14
C PRO A 184 18.52 6.15 14.64
N GLN A 185 17.92 5.26 13.83
CA GLN A 185 18.59 4.07 13.31
C GLN A 185 19.72 4.40 12.32
N PHE A 186 19.65 5.55 11.64
CA PHE A 186 20.72 5.98 10.73
C PHE A 186 21.98 6.46 11.47
N TYR A 187 21.83 6.96 12.71
CA TYR A 187 22.89 7.68 13.42
C TYR A 187 23.62 6.85 14.47
N LYS A 188 23.09 5.67 14.83
CA LYS A 188 23.69 4.78 15.85
C LYS A 188 25.01 4.15 15.42
N GLY A 189 25.27 4.08 14.10
CA GLY A 189 26.35 3.28 13.53
C GLY A 189 26.01 1.78 13.59
N VAL A 190 26.19 1.07 12.48
CA VAL A 190 25.86 -0.35 12.34
C VAL A 190 27.13 -1.10 11.95
N ALA A 191 27.55 -2.04 12.80
CA ALA A 191 28.64 -2.95 12.49
C ALA A 191 28.21 -3.99 11.44
N PHE A 192 29.17 -4.52 10.69
CA PHE A 192 28.92 -5.61 9.76
C PHE A 192 28.29 -6.80 10.48
N SER A 193 27.20 -7.32 9.92
CA SER A 193 26.49 -8.50 10.43
C SER A 193 26.07 -9.37 9.25
N ILE A 194 26.58 -10.60 9.22
CA ILE A 194 26.17 -11.58 8.21
C ILE A 194 24.69 -11.93 8.34
N ASP A 195 24.14 -11.90 9.56
CA ASP A 195 22.72 -12.16 9.82
C ASP A 195 21.82 -11.12 9.14
N ASN A 196 22.23 -9.84 9.15
CA ASN A 196 21.50 -8.78 8.46
C ASN A 196 21.48 -9.01 6.94
N ILE A 197 22.64 -9.41 6.37
CA ILE A 197 22.76 -9.74 4.95
C ILE A 197 21.88 -10.94 4.61
N GLU A 198 21.97 -12.03 5.37
CA GLU A 198 21.22 -13.25 5.15
C GLU A 198 19.71 -13.00 5.23
N ARG A 199 19.24 -12.37 6.31
CA ARG A 199 17.81 -12.09 6.52
C ARG A 199 17.25 -11.17 5.44
N GLY A 200 18.00 -10.14 5.08
CA GLY A 200 17.60 -9.23 4.02
C GLY A 200 17.54 -9.91 2.65
N ALA A 201 18.53 -10.74 2.31
CA ALA A 201 18.55 -11.51 1.06
C ALA A 201 17.40 -12.53 0.98
N GLN A 202 17.12 -13.26 2.06
CA GLN A 202 15.96 -14.18 2.15
C GLN A 202 14.64 -13.45 1.90
N ARG A 203 14.50 -12.23 2.45
CA ARG A 203 13.29 -11.42 2.30
C ARG A 203 13.14 -10.84 0.90
N ILE A 204 14.23 -10.37 0.29
CA ILE A 204 14.27 -9.94 -1.12
C ILE A 204 13.87 -11.10 -2.03
N LEU A 205 14.43 -12.29 -1.81
CA LEU A 205 14.11 -13.48 -2.61
C LEU A 205 12.62 -13.84 -2.52
N TRP A 206 12.03 -13.77 -1.32
CA TRP A 206 10.59 -13.95 -1.15
C TRP A 206 9.76 -12.87 -1.88
N GLY A 207 10.24 -11.62 -1.87
CA GLY A 207 9.65 -10.53 -2.65
C GLY A 207 9.68 -10.80 -4.15
N PHE A 208 10.81 -11.27 -4.67
CA PHE A 208 10.97 -11.64 -6.08
C PHE A 208 10.08 -12.80 -6.49
N PHE A 209 9.95 -13.83 -5.66
CA PHE A 209 9.01 -14.91 -5.92
C PHE A 209 7.58 -14.40 -6.09
N LYS A 210 7.10 -13.56 -5.17
CA LYS A 210 5.74 -13.00 -5.26
C LYS A 210 5.55 -12.12 -6.50
N LYS A 211 6.50 -11.24 -6.82
CA LYS A 211 6.38 -10.35 -7.98
C LYS A 211 6.57 -11.11 -9.30
N LEU A 212 7.74 -11.70 -9.50
CA LEU A 212 8.19 -12.25 -10.79
C LEU A 212 7.54 -13.59 -11.14
N VAL A 213 7.18 -14.40 -10.13
CA VAL A 213 6.54 -15.70 -10.37
C VAL A 213 5.02 -15.61 -10.24
N ILE A 214 4.47 -14.90 -9.26
CA ILE A 214 3.02 -14.90 -9.05
C ILE A 214 2.34 -13.73 -9.79
N ALA A 215 2.74 -12.50 -9.48
CA ALA A 215 2.03 -11.32 -9.95
C ALA A 215 2.06 -11.17 -11.47
N GLU A 216 3.23 -11.33 -12.11
CA GLU A 216 3.36 -11.21 -13.56
C GLU A 216 2.48 -12.24 -14.30
N ARG A 217 2.49 -13.50 -13.86
CA ARG A 217 1.70 -14.56 -14.50
C ARG A 217 0.20 -14.38 -14.34
N VAL A 218 -0.24 -14.00 -13.13
CA VAL A 218 -1.65 -13.68 -12.88
C VAL A 218 -2.05 -12.42 -13.68
N SER A 219 -1.12 -11.50 -13.94
CA SER A 219 -1.40 -10.32 -14.76
C SER A 219 -1.84 -10.66 -16.17
N VAL A 220 -1.33 -11.75 -16.78
CA VAL A 220 -1.67 -12.14 -18.16
C VAL A 220 -3.18 -12.36 -18.30
N ILE A 221 -3.76 -13.19 -17.42
CA ILE A 221 -5.20 -13.48 -17.42
C ILE A 221 -6.04 -12.27 -17.00
N VAL A 222 -5.61 -11.51 -16.00
CA VAL A 222 -6.32 -10.30 -15.58
C VAL A 222 -6.33 -9.26 -16.71
N ASN A 223 -5.20 -9.06 -17.39
CA ASN A 223 -5.09 -8.14 -18.52
C ASN A 223 -5.93 -8.60 -19.70
N ALA A 224 -6.01 -9.89 -19.97
CA ALA A 224 -6.89 -10.42 -21.02
C ALA A 224 -8.37 -10.10 -20.72
N VAL A 225 -8.83 -10.41 -19.50
CA VAL A 225 -10.24 -10.20 -19.10
C VAL A 225 -10.62 -8.71 -19.06
N TYR A 226 -9.77 -7.86 -18.51
CA TYR A 226 -10.06 -6.42 -18.38
C TYR A 226 -9.74 -5.61 -19.65
N GLY A 227 -8.79 -6.07 -20.47
CA GLY A 227 -8.39 -5.41 -21.71
C GLY A 227 -9.36 -5.63 -22.87
N ASN A 228 -10.07 -6.76 -22.88
CA ASN A 228 -11.16 -7.00 -23.83
C ASN A 228 -12.37 -7.67 -23.16
N PRO A 229 -13.12 -6.94 -22.31
CA PRO A 229 -14.25 -7.52 -21.59
C PRO A 229 -15.29 -8.15 -22.53
N ALA A 230 -15.49 -7.57 -23.72
CA ALA A 230 -16.47 -8.05 -24.71
C ALA A 230 -16.22 -9.50 -25.16
N SER A 231 -14.96 -9.90 -25.29
CA SER A 231 -14.58 -11.27 -25.71
C SER A 231 -14.55 -12.29 -24.57
N PHE A 232 -14.49 -11.84 -23.31
CA PHE A 232 -14.41 -12.71 -22.13
C PHE A 232 -15.73 -12.71 -21.35
N THR A 233 -16.69 -13.54 -21.79
CA THR A 233 -18.04 -13.63 -21.20
C THR A 233 -18.19 -14.75 -20.17
N GLY A 234 -19.29 -14.74 -19.41
CA GLY A 234 -19.55 -15.72 -18.37
C GLY A 234 -18.59 -15.61 -17.20
N LEU A 235 -18.12 -16.76 -16.70
CA LEU A 235 -17.28 -16.88 -15.51
C LEU A 235 -15.90 -16.25 -15.65
N TRP A 236 -15.44 -15.94 -16.86
CA TRP A 236 -14.20 -15.17 -17.07
C TRP A 236 -14.16 -13.88 -16.27
N THR A 237 -15.30 -13.17 -16.21
CA THR A 237 -15.41 -11.92 -15.45
C THR A 237 -15.17 -12.15 -13.95
N TRP A 238 -15.68 -13.25 -13.40
CA TRP A 238 -15.43 -13.66 -12.01
C TRP A 238 -14.00 -14.10 -11.79
N ILE A 239 -13.41 -14.86 -12.72
CA ILE A 239 -12.02 -15.29 -12.64
C ILE A 239 -11.09 -14.08 -12.60
N GLY A 240 -11.27 -13.11 -13.50
CA GLY A 240 -10.49 -11.86 -13.49
C GLY A 240 -10.67 -11.08 -12.19
N ALA A 241 -11.91 -10.93 -11.71
CA ALA A 241 -12.19 -10.21 -10.47
C ALA A 241 -11.60 -10.89 -9.22
N LEU A 242 -11.58 -12.22 -9.17
CA LEU A 242 -11.03 -12.99 -8.05
C LEU A 242 -9.52 -13.17 -8.13
N LEU A 243 -8.91 -13.14 -9.31
CA LEU A 243 -7.46 -13.24 -9.48
C LEU A 243 -6.75 -11.90 -9.27
N TYR A 244 -7.39 -10.78 -9.59
CA TYR A 244 -6.77 -9.47 -9.44
C TYR A 244 -6.35 -9.15 -7.99
N PRO A 245 -7.11 -9.48 -6.93
CA PRO A 245 -6.63 -9.41 -5.54
C PRO A 245 -5.33 -10.18 -5.27
N ILE A 246 -5.15 -11.37 -5.86
CA ILE A 246 -3.91 -12.14 -5.72
C ILE A 246 -2.77 -11.43 -6.44
N GLN A 247 -3.02 -10.95 -7.66
CA GLN A 247 -2.05 -10.18 -8.44
C GLN A 247 -1.55 -8.97 -7.65
N ILE A 248 -2.47 -8.09 -7.22
CA ILE A 248 -2.10 -6.84 -6.54
C ILE A 248 -1.47 -7.10 -5.17
N TYR A 249 -1.88 -8.16 -4.46
CA TYR A 249 -1.21 -8.57 -3.23
C TYR A 249 0.22 -9.03 -3.47
N ALA A 250 0.42 -9.96 -4.41
CA ALA A 250 1.73 -10.51 -4.70
C ALA A 250 2.68 -9.44 -5.26
N ASP A 251 2.17 -8.54 -6.10
CA ASP A 251 2.90 -7.38 -6.63
C ASP A 251 3.34 -6.45 -5.50
N PHE A 252 2.38 -5.93 -4.73
CA PHE A 252 2.67 -4.87 -3.77
C PHE A 252 3.36 -5.41 -2.50
N SER A 253 2.92 -6.55 -1.97
CA SER A 253 3.61 -7.21 -0.86
C SER A 253 4.99 -7.71 -1.30
N GLY A 254 5.17 -8.12 -2.56
CA GLY A 254 6.48 -8.45 -3.12
C GLY A 254 7.41 -7.26 -3.12
N SER A 255 6.94 -6.12 -3.63
CA SER A 255 7.65 -4.83 -3.60
C SER A 255 8.11 -4.47 -2.19
N VAL A 256 7.19 -4.50 -1.22
CA VAL A 256 7.50 -4.11 0.16
C VAL A 256 8.49 -5.09 0.81
N ASP A 257 8.45 -6.39 0.49
CA ASP A 257 9.44 -7.33 1.02
C ASP A 257 10.84 -7.09 0.44
N VAL A 258 10.96 -6.70 -0.84
CA VAL A 258 12.25 -6.25 -1.40
C VAL A 258 12.76 -5.01 -0.68
N VAL A 259 11.88 -4.02 -0.45
CA VAL A 259 12.21 -2.78 0.27
C VAL A 259 12.67 -3.06 1.70
N ILE A 260 11.91 -3.85 2.46
CA ILE A 260 12.25 -4.15 3.85
C ILE A 260 13.51 -5.03 3.91
N GLY A 261 13.66 -6.00 3.01
CA GLY A 261 14.88 -6.82 2.94
C GLY A 261 16.12 -6.00 2.60
N ALA A 262 16.00 -5.01 1.70
CA ALA A 262 17.08 -4.07 1.40
C ALA A 262 17.43 -3.18 2.62
N ALA A 263 16.45 -2.76 3.42
CA ALA A 263 16.73 -2.03 4.66
C ALA A 263 17.36 -2.92 5.75
N GLU A 264 16.91 -4.18 5.87
CA GLU A 264 17.47 -5.17 6.80
C GLU A 264 18.97 -5.41 6.55
N ILE A 265 19.41 -5.41 5.28
CA ILE A 265 20.84 -5.47 4.89
C ILE A 265 21.68 -4.38 5.56
N PHE A 266 21.12 -3.20 5.84
CA PHE A 266 21.82 -2.10 6.51
C PHE A 266 21.56 -2.04 8.03
N GLY A 267 20.92 -3.06 8.60
CA GLY A 267 20.51 -3.09 10.01
C GLY A 267 19.43 -2.07 10.37
N ILE A 268 18.62 -1.68 9.38
CA ILE A 268 17.51 -0.72 9.52
C ILE A 268 16.19 -1.50 9.47
N THR A 269 15.40 -1.38 10.53
CA THR A 269 14.10 -2.04 10.63
C THR A 269 13.00 -1.07 10.17
N LEU A 270 12.36 -1.41 9.06
CA LEU A 270 11.17 -0.73 8.54
C LEU A 270 9.88 -1.41 9.05
N PRO A 271 8.76 -0.67 9.18
CA PRO A 271 7.49 -1.24 9.63
C PRO A 271 6.86 -2.14 8.56
N GLU A 272 6.06 -3.10 8.98
CA GLU A 272 5.34 -4.00 8.08
C GLU A 272 4.17 -3.31 7.38
N ASN A 273 3.92 -3.65 6.11
CA ASN A 273 2.68 -3.28 5.42
C ASN A 273 1.65 -4.40 5.33
N PHE A 274 2.07 -5.66 5.45
CA PHE A 274 1.19 -6.79 5.20
C PHE A 274 1.33 -7.84 6.29
N ASN A 275 0.19 -8.36 6.77
CA ASN A 275 0.14 -9.45 7.73
C ASN A 275 -1.01 -10.43 7.44
N ASN A 276 -0.84 -11.27 6.41
CA ASN A 276 -1.83 -12.25 5.97
C ASN A 276 -3.26 -11.68 5.81
N PRO A 277 -3.46 -10.64 4.99
CA PRO A 277 -4.77 -9.96 4.89
C PRO A 277 -5.90 -10.89 4.42
N PHE A 278 -5.61 -11.92 3.62
CA PHE A 278 -6.64 -12.87 3.16
C PHE A 278 -7.08 -13.88 4.22
N PHE A 279 -6.44 -13.90 5.40
CA PHE A 279 -6.88 -14.70 6.54
C PHE A 279 -7.88 -13.95 7.44
N SER A 280 -8.19 -12.69 7.10
CA SER A 280 -9.13 -11.86 7.84
C SER A 280 -10.57 -12.35 7.75
N GLN A 281 -11.27 -12.28 8.86
CA GLN A 281 -12.67 -12.70 9.00
C GLN A 281 -13.66 -11.53 8.88
N SER A 282 -13.15 -10.30 8.79
CA SER A 282 -13.95 -9.08 8.58
C SER A 282 -13.20 -8.08 7.72
N SER A 283 -13.91 -7.16 7.07
CA SER A 283 -13.27 -6.09 6.31
C SER A 283 -12.42 -5.16 7.20
N GLN A 284 -12.82 -4.94 8.45
CA GLN A 284 -12.01 -4.14 9.39
C GLN A 284 -10.66 -4.81 9.69
N GLU A 285 -10.68 -6.11 9.97
CA GLU A 285 -9.46 -6.89 10.19
C GLU A 285 -8.58 -6.91 8.94
N PHE A 286 -9.19 -7.03 7.75
CA PHE A 286 -8.47 -6.98 6.48
C PHE A 286 -7.61 -5.72 6.35
N TRP A 287 -8.18 -4.54 6.61
CA TRP A 287 -7.46 -3.26 6.51
C TRP A 287 -6.51 -2.98 7.67
N GLN A 288 -6.57 -3.76 8.76
CA GLN A 288 -5.54 -3.78 9.80
C GLN A 288 -4.34 -4.65 9.43
N ARG A 289 -4.48 -5.48 8.38
CA ARG A 289 -3.46 -6.41 7.87
C ARG A 289 -2.99 -6.07 6.45
N TRP A 290 -3.66 -5.14 5.77
CA TRP A 290 -3.35 -4.64 4.43
C TRP A 290 -2.86 -3.19 4.51
N HIS A 291 -1.72 -2.90 3.87
CA HIS A 291 -1.08 -1.59 3.85
C HIS A 291 -1.04 -0.88 5.23
N ILE A 292 -0.58 -1.63 6.24
CA ILE A 292 -0.65 -1.27 7.66
C ILE A 292 -0.09 0.12 7.94
N SER A 293 1.03 0.52 7.31
CA SER A 293 1.63 1.83 7.54
C SER A 293 0.75 2.99 7.06
N LEU A 294 0.01 2.81 5.95
CA LEU A 294 -0.93 3.81 5.45
C LEU A 294 -2.19 3.84 6.30
N GLY A 295 -2.69 2.68 6.71
CA GLY A 295 -3.82 2.56 7.62
C GLY A 295 -3.56 3.24 8.97
N SER A 296 -2.37 3.04 9.56
CA SER A 296 -1.97 3.71 10.80
C SER A 296 -1.81 5.22 10.60
N TRP A 297 -1.16 5.64 9.51
CA TRP A 297 -1.02 7.05 9.14
C TRP A 297 -2.38 7.75 9.01
N ALA A 298 -3.31 7.16 8.28
CA ALA A 298 -4.64 7.72 8.04
C ALA A 298 -5.47 7.78 9.34
N LYS A 299 -5.38 6.75 10.17
CA LYS A 299 -6.03 6.74 11.49
C LYS A 299 -5.50 7.86 12.38
N ASP A 300 -4.18 8.01 12.46
CA ASP A 300 -3.54 8.94 13.39
C ASP A 300 -3.68 10.40 12.96
N TYR A 301 -3.63 10.70 11.66
CA TYR A 301 -3.66 12.08 11.15
C TYR A 301 -4.95 12.54 10.50
N ILE A 302 -5.88 11.63 10.22
CA ILE A 302 -7.20 11.99 9.66
C ILE A 302 -8.29 11.59 10.64
N MET A 303 -8.40 10.30 10.96
CA MET A 303 -9.51 9.80 11.77
C MET A 303 -9.55 10.42 13.17
N TYR A 304 -8.47 10.29 13.95
CA TYR A 304 -8.45 10.79 15.32
C TYR A 304 -8.61 12.32 15.41
N PRO A 305 -7.94 13.15 14.58
CA PRO A 305 -8.17 14.59 14.57
C PRO A 305 -9.61 14.97 14.25
N VAL A 306 -10.24 14.31 13.27
CA VAL A 306 -11.66 14.54 12.93
C VAL A 306 -12.56 14.22 14.11
N LEU A 307 -12.36 13.07 14.76
CA LEU A 307 -13.15 12.62 15.91
C LEU A 307 -13.00 13.55 17.13
N LYS A 308 -11.81 14.11 17.34
CA LYS A 308 -11.51 15.06 18.43
C LYS A 308 -11.96 16.50 18.12
N SER A 309 -12.41 16.78 16.89
CA SER A 309 -12.83 18.13 16.51
C SER A 309 -14.06 18.59 17.32
N LYS A 310 -14.07 19.88 17.70
CA LYS A 310 -15.15 20.47 18.52
C LYS A 310 -16.55 20.22 17.93
N ARG A 311 -16.68 20.29 16.60
CA ARG A 311 -17.94 20.09 15.87
C ARG A 311 -18.44 18.65 15.99
N VAL A 312 -17.56 17.65 15.78
CA VAL A 312 -17.93 16.23 15.87
C VAL A 312 -18.24 15.85 17.32
N VAL A 313 -17.48 16.36 18.29
CA VAL A 313 -17.75 16.13 19.72
C VAL A 313 -19.10 16.73 20.14
N ALA A 314 -19.42 17.95 19.69
CA ALA A 314 -20.72 18.57 19.98
C ALA A 314 -21.88 17.79 19.34
N LEU A 315 -21.74 17.38 18.08
CA LEU A 315 -22.74 16.58 17.37
C LEU A 315 -22.99 15.24 18.07
N THR A 316 -21.92 14.51 18.40
CA THR A 316 -22.03 13.19 19.03
C THR A 316 -22.64 13.26 20.43
N LYS A 317 -22.40 14.33 21.20
CA LYS A 317 -23.10 14.60 22.46
C LYS A 317 -24.60 14.83 22.24
N SER A 318 -24.97 15.64 21.24
CA SER A 318 -26.37 15.90 20.90
C SER A 318 -27.11 14.63 20.46
N VAL A 319 -26.48 13.80 19.61
CA VAL A 319 -27.04 12.51 19.19
C VAL A 319 -27.17 11.56 20.38
N LYS A 320 -26.19 11.51 21.29
CA LYS A 320 -26.27 10.69 22.51
C LYS A 320 -27.49 11.05 23.36
N LYS A 321 -27.79 12.35 23.51
CA LYS A 321 -28.95 12.84 24.28
C LYS A 321 -30.29 12.47 23.64
N LYS A 322 -30.40 12.53 22.30
CA LYS A 322 -31.66 12.29 21.58
C LYS A 322 -31.92 10.82 21.24
N PHE A 323 -30.88 10.07 20.88
CA PHE A 323 -30.99 8.74 20.26
C PHE A 323 -30.17 7.65 20.99
N GLY A 324 -29.55 7.99 22.13
CA GLY A 324 -28.82 7.05 22.96
C GLY A 324 -27.37 6.76 22.54
N LYS A 325 -26.70 5.92 23.34
CA LYS A 325 -25.26 5.64 23.23
C LYS A 325 -24.88 4.95 21.92
N ARG A 326 -25.71 4.03 21.42
CA ARG A 326 -25.45 3.29 20.17
C ARG A 326 -25.43 4.22 18.96
N ALA A 327 -26.46 5.05 18.81
CA ALA A 327 -26.55 6.02 17.73
C ALA A 327 -25.34 6.97 17.74
N SER A 328 -24.97 7.48 18.92
CA SER A 328 -23.78 8.33 19.09
C SER A 328 -22.49 7.65 18.64
N LYS A 329 -22.27 6.37 19.01
CA LYS A 329 -21.11 5.58 18.56
C LYS A 329 -21.09 5.43 17.03
N LEU A 330 -22.22 5.06 16.43
CA LEU A 330 -22.35 4.87 14.98
C LEU A 330 -22.13 6.19 14.22
N THR A 331 -22.66 7.31 14.71
CA THR A 331 -22.42 8.63 14.10
C THR A 331 -20.94 9.01 14.18
N SER A 332 -20.32 8.86 15.34
CA SER A 332 -18.91 9.17 15.53
C SER A 332 -18.03 8.34 14.59
N LEU A 333 -18.22 7.02 14.63
CA LEU A 333 -17.49 6.08 13.79
C LEU A 333 -17.73 6.35 12.30
N GLY A 334 -18.99 6.54 11.89
CA GLY A 334 -19.38 6.81 10.52
C GLY A 334 -18.73 8.07 9.95
N ILE A 335 -18.66 9.16 10.71
CA ILE A 335 -17.99 10.41 10.29
C ILE A 335 -16.48 10.20 10.18
N GLY A 336 -15.85 9.64 11.22
CA GLY A 336 -14.41 9.42 11.23
C GLY A 336 -13.97 8.51 10.08
N MET A 337 -14.71 7.43 9.84
CA MET A 337 -14.44 6.50 8.74
C MET A 337 -14.72 7.13 7.38
N PHE A 338 -15.82 7.87 7.21
CA PHE A 338 -16.11 8.55 5.95
C PHE A 338 -14.97 9.48 5.55
N CYS A 339 -14.54 10.38 6.46
CA CYS A 339 -13.45 11.31 6.18
C CYS A 339 -12.14 10.57 5.85
N THR A 340 -11.82 9.53 6.62
CA THR A 340 -10.60 8.74 6.42
C THR A 340 -10.62 8.06 5.06
N TRP A 341 -11.67 7.29 4.77
CA TRP A 341 -11.82 6.58 3.51
C TRP A 341 -11.85 7.53 2.33
N PHE A 342 -12.59 8.63 2.41
CA PHE A 342 -12.67 9.64 1.34
C PHE A 342 -11.29 10.22 1.01
N VAL A 343 -10.54 10.65 2.02
CA VAL A 343 -9.18 11.18 1.82
C VAL A 343 -8.27 10.11 1.22
N MET A 344 -8.38 8.84 1.65
CA MET A 344 -7.61 7.75 1.04
C MET A 344 -7.97 7.51 -0.43
N GLY A 345 -9.24 7.63 -0.83
CA GLY A 345 -9.61 7.52 -2.25
C GLY A 345 -9.10 8.68 -3.09
N VAL A 346 -9.12 9.89 -2.52
CA VAL A 346 -8.50 11.07 -3.14
C VAL A 346 -6.99 10.85 -3.31
N TRP A 347 -6.32 10.30 -2.29
CA TRP A 347 -4.88 10.01 -2.31
C TRP A 347 -4.47 9.02 -3.41
N HIS A 348 -5.36 8.14 -3.89
CA HIS A 348 -5.07 7.26 -5.02
C HIS A 348 -5.19 7.97 -6.39
N GLY A 349 -5.63 9.24 -6.45
CA GLY A 349 -5.44 10.11 -7.61
C GLY A 349 -6.49 10.02 -8.73
N ASN A 350 -7.59 9.28 -8.56
CA ASN A 350 -8.68 9.20 -9.55
C ASN A 350 -10.06 9.01 -8.89
N TYR A 351 -11.13 9.49 -9.53
CA TYR A 351 -12.51 9.33 -9.06
C TYR A 351 -12.93 7.87 -8.86
N LYS A 352 -12.43 6.92 -9.66
CA LYS A 352 -12.77 5.50 -9.52
C LYS A 352 -12.41 4.91 -8.15
N PHE A 353 -11.33 5.42 -7.55
CA PHE A 353 -10.87 4.98 -6.22
C PHE A 353 -11.73 5.54 -5.09
N ILE A 354 -12.33 6.72 -5.27
CA ILE A 354 -13.29 7.30 -4.31
C ILE A 354 -14.53 6.40 -4.24
N VAL A 355 -15.03 5.91 -5.37
CA VAL A 355 -16.20 5.02 -5.39
C VAL A 355 -15.82 3.64 -4.83
N GLY A 356 -14.82 2.99 -5.45
CA GLY A 356 -14.50 1.59 -5.20
C GLY A 356 -13.76 1.30 -3.90
N CYS A 357 -12.94 2.24 -3.41
CA CYS A 357 -12.17 2.05 -2.18
C CYS A 357 -12.55 2.98 -1.05
N SER A 358 -13.18 4.13 -1.29
CA SER A 358 -13.65 4.97 -0.18
C SER A 358 -15.07 4.62 0.22
N ILE A 359 -16.03 4.98 -0.64
CA ILE A 359 -17.45 4.93 -0.32
C ILE A 359 -17.89 3.49 -0.09
N TRP A 360 -17.39 2.56 -0.90
CA TRP A 360 -17.62 1.12 -0.72
C TRP A 360 -17.24 0.64 0.68
N TYR A 361 -16.01 0.88 1.14
CA TYR A 361 -15.57 0.38 2.45
C TYR A 361 -16.18 1.13 3.63
N TRP A 362 -16.38 2.44 3.49
CA TRP A 362 -17.15 3.19 4.46
C TRP A 362 -18.54 2.57 4.63
N PHE A 363 -19.24 2.28 3.54
CA PHE A 363 -20.56 1.65 3.56
C PHE A 363 -20.51 0.23 4.14
N VAL A 364 -19.66 -0.65 3.62
CA VAL A 364 -19.55 -2.05 4.07
C VAL A 364 -19.28 -2.14 5.57
N MET A 365 -18.32 -1.36 6.07
CA MET A 365 -17.97 -1.42 7.50
C MET A 365 -19.03 -0.77 8.38
N LEU A 366 -19.63 0.35 7.96
CA LEU A 366 -20.72 0.98 8.72
C LEU A 366 -21.94 0.05 8.78
N MET A 367 -22.28 -0.60 7.67
CA MET A 367 -23.36 -1.58 7.63
C MET A 367 -23.07 -2.80 8.49
N TYR A 368 -21.82 -3.28 8.51
CA TYR A 368 -21.41 -4.35 9.42
C TYR A 368 -21.67 -3.98 10.89
N GLU A 369 -21.30 -2.77 11.33
CA GLU A 369 -21.56 -2.29 12.69
C GLU A 369 -23.05 -2.10 13.01
N VAL A 370 -23.83 -1.63 12.02
CA VAL A 370 -25.29 -1.49 12.14
C VAL A 370 -25.96 -2.86 12.29
N LEU A 371 -25.59 -3.83 11.45
CA LEU A 371 -26.19 -5.16 11.37
C LEU A 371 -25.63 -6.16 12.41
N SER A 372 -24.46 -5.89 12.99
CA SER A 372 -23.76 -6.80 13.90
C SER A 372 -24.64 -7.43 14.99
N PRO A 373 -25.51 -6.69 15.72
CA PRO A 373 -26.35 -7.30 16.75
C PRO A 373 -27.49 -8.15 16.20
N PHE A 374 -27.96 -7.84 14.99
CA PHE A 374 -28.94 -8.68 14.32
C PHE A 374 -28.28 -9.99 13.89
N LEU A 375 -27.10 -9.91 13.26
CA LEU A 375 -26.32 -11.08 12.87
C LEU A 375 -25.94 -11.96 14.06
N SER A 376 -25.56 -11.37 15.20
CA SER A 376 -25.25 -12.15 16.41
C SER A 376 -26.49 -12.87 16.97
N LYS A 377 -27.68 -12.26 16.89
CA LYS A 377 -28.93 -12.92 17.27
C LYS A 377 -29.27 -14.07 16.33
N VAL A 378 -29.12 -13.88 15.02
CA VAL A 378 -29.31 -14.94 14.02
C VAL A 378 -28.37 -16.11 14.28
N ASN A 379 -27.08 -15.84 14.53
CA ASN A 379 -26.11 -16.88 14.85
C ASN A 379 -26.50 -17.66 16.12
N ALA A 380 -26.97 -16.96 17.16
CA ALA A 380 -27.41 -17.59 18.40
C ALA A 380 -28.65 -18.48 18.19
N VAL A 381 -29.64 -18.00 17.43
CA VAL A 381 -30.86 -18.76 17.09
C VAL A 381 -30.55 -19.99 16.23
N LEU A 382 -29.60 -19.88 15.31
CA LEU A 382 -29.16 -20.98 14.44
C LEU A 382 -28.09 -21.87 15.09
N HIS A 383 -27.71 -21.62 16.35
CA HIS A 383 -26.66 -22.34 17.07
C HIS A 383 -25.33 -22.45 16.29
N ILE A 384 -24.97 -21.39 15.56
CA ILE A 384 -23.73 -21.34 14.77
C ILE A 384 -22.53 -21.30 15.72
N LYS A 385 -21.66 -22.30 15.64
CA LYS A 385 -20.37 -22.34 16.32
C LYS A 385 -19.39 -21.39 15.61
N GLU A 386 -19.22 -20.19 16.14
CA GLU A 386 -18.44 -19.14 15.47
C GLU A 386 -16.93 -19.42 15.37
N ASP A 387 -16.42 -20.38 16.13
CA ASP A 387 -15.06 -20.87 16.13
C ASP A 387 -14.85 -22.10 15.22
N SER A 388 -15.94 -22.68 14.71
CA SER A 388 -15.85 -23.82 13.79
C SER A 388 -15.10 -23.46 12.51
N PHE A 389 -14.35 -24.44 11.98
CA PHE A 389 -13.58 -24.27 10.76
C PHE A 389 -14.43 -23.76 9.59
N SER A 390 -15.64 -24.32 9.41
CA SER A 390 -16.54 -23.93 8.32
C SER A 390 -17.01 -22.47 8.44
N TRP A 391 -17.32 -22.00 9.65
CA TRP A 391 -17.72 -20.61 9.86
C TRP A 391 -16.55 -19.64 9.67
N VAL A 392 -15.36 -19.97 10.18
CA VAL A 392 -14.14 -19.18 9.96
C VAL A 392 -13.82 -19.10 8.47
N LEU A 393 -13.88 -20.23 7.74
CA LEU A 393 -13.67 -20.29 6.31
C LEU A 393 -14.69 -19.42 5.56
N PHE A 394 -15.98 -19.53 5.90
CA PHE A 394 -17.02 -18.68 5.34
C PHE A 394 -16.73 -17.19 5.55
N ARG A 395 -16.37 -16.78 6.78
CA ARG A 395 -16.05 -15.37 7.08
C ARG A 395 -14.85 -14.87 6.25
N ARG A 396 -13.81 -15.69 6.09
CA ARG A 396 -12.63 -15.38 5.26
C ARG A 396 -12.99 -15.23 3.78
N VAL A 397 -13.71 -16.22 3.23
CA VAL A 397 -14.15 -16.19 1.82
C VAL A 397 -15.05 -14.99 1.55
N ARG A 398 -16.01 -14.71 2.44
CA ARG A 398 -16.86 -13.51 2.34
C ARG A 398 -16.02 -12.23 2.32
N THR A 399 -15.07 -12.08 3.23
CA THR A 399 -14.20 -10.90 3.30
C THR A 399 -13.35 -10.76 2.04
N TYR A 400 -12.81 -11.87 1.52
CA TYR A 400 -12.08 -11.88 0.25
C TYR A 400 -12.94 -11.45 -0.93
N VAL A 401 -14.16 -11.97 -1.05
CA VAL A 401 -15.09 -11.62 -2.13
C VAL A 401 -15.49 -10.14 -2.05
N ILE A 402 -15.78 -9.61 -0.86
CA ILE A 402 -16.04 -8.17 -0.67
C ILE A 402 -14.84 -7.33 -1.14
N TYR A 403 -13.62 -7.80 -0.86
CA TYR A 403 -12.40 -7.15 -1.35
C TYR A 403 -12.26 -7.22 -2.87
N ALA A 404 -12.49 -8.39 -3.46
CA ALA A 404 -12.47 -8.59 -4.91
C ALA A 404 -13.44 -7.63 -5.64
N PHE A 405 -14.65 -7.44 -5.13
CA PHE A 405 -15.60 -6.47 -5.67
C PHE A 405 -15.06 -5.03 -5.68
N SER A 406 -14.43 -4.60 -4.59
CA SER A 406 -13.80 -3.27 -4.52
C SER A 406 -12.68 -3.11 -5.55
N MET A 407 -11.95 -4.20 -5.80
CA MET A 407 -10.79 -4.22 -6.69
C MET A 407 -11.17 -4.17 -8.17
N VAL A 408 -12.42 -4.44 -8.53
CA VAL A 408 -12.93 -4.22 -9.90
C VAL A 408 -12.80 -2.74 -10.30
N PHE A 409 -13.08 -1.81 -9.39
CA PHE A 409 -12.89 -0.37 -9.62
C PHE A 409 -11.42 0.04 -9.69
N PHE A 410 -10.54 -0.70 -9.00
CA PHE A 410 -9.10 -0.47 -9.09
C PHE A 410 -8.57 -0.85 -10.47
N ARG A 411 -9.01 -2.00 -11.00
CA ARG A 411 -8.51 -2.54 -12.27
C ARG A 411 -9.15 -1.93 -13.50
N ALA A 412 -10.44 -1.60 -13.47
CA ALA A 412 -11.14 -1.03 -14.62
C ALA A 412 -10.63 0.38 -14.95
N ASP A 413 -10.77 0.81 -16.21
CA ASP A 413 -10.26 2.11 -16.67
C ASP A 413 -11.03 3.30 -16.09
N GLY A 414 -12.31 3.11 -15.76
CA GLY A 414 -13.17 4.11 -15.15
C GLY A 414 -14.31 3.53 -14.33
N ILE A 415 -15.14 4.41 -13.78
CA ILE A 415 -16.31 4.02 -12.97
C ILE A 415 -17.35 3.31 -13.85
N SER A 416 -17.55 3.77 -15.09
CA SER A 416 -18.52 3.19 -16.02
C SER A 416 -18.16 1.74 -16.36
N GLU A 417 -16.90 1.51 -16.72
CA GLU A 417 -16.34 0.21 -17.07
C GLU A 417 -16.40 -0.74 -15.88
N ALA A 418 -16.09 -0.25 -14.67
CA ALA A 418 -16.23 -1.04 -13.44
C ALA A 418 -17.68 -1.50 -13.21
N ILE A 419 -18.66 -0.60 -13.41
CA ILE A 419 -20.08 -0.94 -13.27
C ILE A 419 -20.50 -1.96 -14.34
N VAL A 420 -20.04 -1.82 -15.59
CA VAL A 420 -20.30 -2.79 -16.66
C VAL A 420 -19.72 -4.16 -16.30
N MET A 421 -18.49 -4.21 -15.78
CA MET A 421 -17.86 -5.44 -15.31
C MET A 421 -18.67 -6.11 -14.19
N ILE A 422 -19.11 -5.34 -13.19
CA ILE A 422 -19.94 -5.87 -12.09
C ILE A 422 -21.26 -6.43 -12.62
N LYS A 423 -21.93 -5.74 -13.55
CA LYS A 423 -23.15 -6.26 -14.20
C LYS A 423 -22.91 -7.58 -14.91
N ARG A 424 -21.77 -7.70 -15.61
CA ARG A 424 -21.37 -8.94 -16.30
C ARG A 424 -21.07 -10.08 -15.32
N MET A 425 -20.47 -9.80 -14.16
CA MET A 425 -20.29 -10.80 -13.10
C MET A 425 -21.64 -11.39 -12.66
N PHE A 426 -22.64 -10.57 -12.39
CA PHE A 426 -23.96 -11.10 -11.99
C PHE A 426 -24.69 -11.82 -13.15
N ASN A 427 -24.55 -11.32 -14.38
CA ASN A 427 -25.10 -11.97 -15.57
C ASN A 427 -24.36 -13.26 -15.99
N ALA A 428 -23.20 -13.56 -15.39
CA ALA A 428 -22.40 -14.74 -15.74
C ALA A 428 -23.10 -16.06 -15.43
N PHE A 429 -24.12 -16.04 -14.55
CA PHE A 429 -24.91 -17.21 -14.18
C PHE A 429 -26.21 -17.34 -14.97
N SER A 430 -26.51 -16.41 -15.88
CA SER A 430 -27.69 -16.49 -16.74
C SER A 430 -27.57 -17.68 -17.71
N PRO A 431 -28.65 -18.42 -17.98
CA PRO A 431 -28.61 -19.60 -18.86
C PRO A 431 -28.00 -19.36 -20.25
N SER A 432 -28.14 -18.14 -20.78
CA SER A 432 -27.60 -17.74 -22.09
C SER A 432 -26.10 -17.41 -22.10
N VAL A 433 -25.46 -17.29 -20.93
CA VAL A 433 -24.07 -16.78 -20.81
C VAL A 433 -23.20 -17.71 -19.96
N ILE A 434 -23.79 -18.56 -19.12
CA ILE A 434 -23.06 -19.45 -18.22
C ILE A 434 -22.18 -20.44 -19.00
N ASN A 435 -20.91 -20.53 -18.60
CA ASN A 435 -19.89 -21.34 -19.26
C ASN A 435 -19.06 -22.14 -18.24
N LEU A 436 -19.72 -22.97 -17.41
CA LEU A 436 -19.05 -23.84 -16.44
C LEU A 436 -17.96 -24.73 -17.06
N TRP A 437 -18.12 -25.09 -18.33
CA TRP A 437 -17.18 -25.90 -19.11
C TRP A 437 -15.80 -25.27 -19.26
N ILE A 438 -15.64 -23.96 -18.99
CA ILE A 438 -14.35 -23.24 -19.05
C ILE A 438 -13.23 -23.93 -18.28
N PHE A 439 -13.57 -24.64 -17.20
CA PHE A 439 -12.62 -25.36 -16.36
C PHE A 439 -12.22 -26.73 -16.91
N THR A 440 -12.91 -27.24 -17.93
CA THR A 440 -12.76 -28.61 -18.45
C THR A 440 -12.51 -28.68 -19.96
N ASP A 441 -12.97 -27.69 -20.73
CA ASP A 441 -12.91 -27.66 -22.21
C ASP A 441 -11.60 -27.04 -22.75
N GLY A 442 -10.68 -26.66 -21.87
CA GLY A 442 -9.43 -25.99 -22.20
C GLY A 442 -9.58 -24.51 -22.54
N SER A 443 -10.77 -23.92 -22.45
CA SER A 443 -10.98 -22.50 -22.72
C SER A 443 -10.18 -21.61 -21.77
N LEU A 444 -9.94 -22.03 -20.53
CA LEU A 444 -9.08 -21.31 -19.58
C LEU A 444 -7.68 -20.97 -20.15
N TYR A 445 -7.16 -21.78 -21.07
CA TYR A 445 -5.86 -21.57 -21.69
C TYR A 445 -5.87 -20.54 -22.83
N LYS A 446 -7.07 -20.10 -23.27
CA LYS A 446 -7.24 -19.07 -24.31
C LYS A 446 -6.95 -17.65 -23.82
N ALA A 447 -6.77 -17.45 -22.51
CA ALA A 447 -6.39 -16.15 -21.93
C ALA A 447 -4.88 -15.85 -21.98
N GLY A 448 -4.12 -16.57 -22.82
CA GLY A 448 -2.68 -16.37 -22.99
C GLY A 448 -1.80 -17.13 -22.00
N LEU A 449 -2.38 -18.03 -21.20
CA LEU A 449 -1.66 -18.89 -20.26
C LEU A 449 -1.75 -20.36 -20.65
N THR A 450 -0.64 -21.09 -20.58
CA THR A 450 -0.62 -22.53 -20.81
C THR A 450 -1.11 -23.31 -19.60
N LYS A 451 -1.39 -24.61 -19.75
CA LYS A 451 -1.68 -25.49 -18.61
C LYS A 451 -0.58 -25.52 -17.56
N PHE A 452 0.66 -25.37 -18.01
CA PHE A 452 1.83 -25.30 -17.13
C PHE A 452 1.79 -24.02 -16.28
N ASP A 453 1.45 -22.88 -16.87
CA ASP A 453 1.32 -21.60 -16.15
C ASP A 453 0.28 -21.63 -15.04
N PHE A 454 -0.89 -22.23 -15.31
CA PHE A 454 -1.91 -22.42 -14.27
C PHE A 454 -1.44 -23.32 -13.14
N THR A 455 -0.63 -24.34 -13.45
CA THR A 455 -0.03 -25.20 -12.43
C THR A 455 0.93 -24.40 -11.55
N ILE A 456 1.77 -23.55 -12.15
CA ILE A 456 2.67 -22.67 -11.39
C ILE A 456 1.89 -21.69 -10.51
N ILE A 457 0.81 -21.08 -11.03
CA ILE A 457 -0.05 -20.18 -10.23
C ILE A 457 -0.61 -20.95 -9.03
N LEU A 458 -1.20 -22.13 -9.25
CA LEU A 458 -1.80 -22.93 -8.18
C LEU A 458 -0.77 -23.34 -7.12
N VAL A 459 0.37 -23.89 -7.53
CA VAL A 459 1.45 -24.28 -6.63
C VAL A 459 1.98 -23.07 -5.86
N SER A 460 2.19 -21.95 -6.53
CA SER A 460 2.68 -20.73 -5.88
C SER A 460 1.68 -20.14 -4.88
N VAL A 461 0.37 -20.22 -5.16
CA VAL A 461 -0.67 -19.84 -4.20
C VAL A 461 -0.69 -20.79 -3.00
N ILE A 462 -0.46 -22.09 -3.20
CA ILE A 462 -0.30 -23.04 -2.08
C ILE A 462 0.92 -22.68 -1.23
N VAL A 463 2.06 -22.36 -1.85
CA VAL A 463 3.27 -21.90 -1.14
C VAL A 463 3.00 -20.61 -0.35
N LEU A 464 2.26 -19.64 -0.92
CA LEU A 464 1.80 -18.45 -0.21
C LEU A 464 0.94 -18.81 1.02
N MET A 465 0.01 -19.75 0.88
CA MET A 465 -0.83 -20.19 1.99
C MET A 465 -0.02 -20.88 3.08
N ILE A 466 0.93 -21.74 2.72
CA ILE A 466 1.85 -22.38 3.69
C ILE A 466 2.66 -21.32 4.43
N ALA A 467 3.25 -20.36 3.71
CA ALA A 467 4.00 -19.26 4.32
C ALA A 467 3.12 -18.40 5.24
N ALA A 468 1.86 -18.17 4.88
CA ALA A 468 0.89 -17.46 5.72
C ALA A 468 0.56 -18.23 7.01
N VAL A 469 0.31 -19.54 6.92
CA VAL A 469 0.07 -20.41 8.08
C VAL A 469 1.29 -20.45 9.01
N LEU A 470 2.49 -20.62 8.45
CA LEU A 470 3.74 -20.56 9.22
C LEU A 470 3.89 -19.21 9.90
N ARG A 471 3.43 -18.12 9.27
CA ARG A 471 3.47 -16.79 9.88
C ARG A 471 2.54 -16.61 11.06
N GLU A 472 1.32 -17.15 11.01
CA GLU A 472 0.39 -17.11 12.15
C GLU A 472 0.91 -17.91 13.35
N ASN A 473 1.67 -18.99 13.12
CA ASN A 473 2.15 -19.89 14.18
C ASN A 473 3.56 -19.56 14.70
N TYR A 474 4.46 -19.08 13.84
CA TYR A 474 5.91 -18.94 14.11
C TYR A 474 6.49 -17.57 13.74
N GLY A 475 5.66 -16.58 13.41
CA GLY A 475 6.13 -15.24 13.04
C GLY A 475 6.49 -15.12 11.56
N TYR A 476 7.75 -15.23 11.15
CA TYR A 476 8.06 -15.33 9.70
C TYR A 476 8.40 -16.77 9.35
N ALA A 477 8.01 -17.23 8.15
CA ALA A 477 8.38 -18.55 7.65
C ALA A 477 9.90 -18.79 7.71
N ARG A 478 10.71 -17.74 7.47
CA ARG A 478 12.19 -17.81 7.60
C ARG A 478 12.67 -18.16 9.02
N ASN A 479 11.94 -17.78 10.06
CA ASN A 479 12.30 -18.13 11.45
C ASN A 479 12.11 -19.64 11.66
N TRP A 480 10.96 -20.17 11.24
CA TRP A 480 10.69 -21.60 11.29
C TRP A 480 11.70 -22.40 10.44
N ILE A 481 12.05 -21.90 9.24
CA ILE A 481 13.07 -22.50 8.36
C ILE A 481 14.45 -22.51 9.03
N ALA A 482 14.79 -21.47 9.80
CA ALA A 482 16.08 -21.36 10.48
C ALA A 482 16.26 -22.41 11.59
N GLU A 483 15.17 -22.89 12.18
CA GLU A 483 15.16 -23.95 13.19
C GLU A 483 15.30 -25.37 12.59
N GLN A 484 15.25 -25.51 11.26
CA GLN A 484 15.35 -26.81 10.59
C GLN A 484 16.80 -27.24 10.33
N GLY A 485 16.99 -28.53 10.10
CA GLY A 485 18.29 -29.09 9.72
C GLY A 485 18.89 -28.45 8.46
N LEU A 486 20.22 -28.33 8.43
CA LEU A 486 20.97 -27.60 7.40
C LEU A 486 20.57 -27.96 5.96
N VAL A 487 20.48 -29.26 5.67
CA VAL A 487 20.15 -29.77 4.32
C VAL A 487 18.75 -29.31 3.89
N PHE A 488 17.77 -29.44 4.78
CA PHE A 488 16.38 -29.05 4.49
C PHE A 488 16.25 -27.54 4.31
N ARG A 489 16.90 -26.76 5.17
CA ARG A 489 16.93 -25.29 5.09
C ARG A 489 17.47 -24.81 3.74
N TRP A 490 18.64 -25.32 3.33
CA TRP A 490 19.25 -24.93 2.07
C TRP A 490 18.48 -25.43 0.86
N PHE A 491 17.89 -26.63 0.93
CA PHE A 491 16.99 -27.11 -0.12
C PHE A 491 15.85 -26.12 -0.37
N ILE A 492 15.19 -25.61 0.67
CA ILE A 492 14.10 -24.62 0.51
C ILE A 492 14.60 -23.35 -0.18
N TRP A 493 15.71 -22.77 0.29
CA TRP A 493 16.22 -21.52 -0.28
C TRP A 493 16.72 -21.67 -1.71
N ILE A 494 17.43 -22.76 -2.01
CA ILE A 494 17.90 -23.07 -3.37
C ILE A 494 16.72 -23.35 -4.29
N ALA A 495 15.72 -24.11 -3.85
CA ALA A 495 14.52 -24.36 -4.63
C ALA A 495 13.75 -23.07 -4.91
N LEU A 496 13.59 -22.19 -3.92
CA LEU A 496 12.95 -20.88 -4.10
C LEU A 496 13.72 -20.00 -5.08
N PHE A 497 15.05 -19.97 -4.96
CA PHE A 497 15.94 -19.26 -5.89
C PHE A 497 15.82 -19.80 -7.32
N ALA A 498 15.91 -21.12 -7.50
CA ALA A 498 15.75 -21.75 -8.79
C ALA A 498 14.35 -21.48 -9.39
N CYS A 499 13.30 -21.49 -8.56
CA CYS A 499 11.94 -21.18 -8.97
C CYS A 499 11.83 -19.74 -9.50
N VAL A 500 12.44 -18.77 -8.83
CA VAL A 500 12.51 -17.38 -9.31
C VAL A 500 13.28 -17.30 -10.63
N ILE A 501 14.41 -18.01 -10.77
CA ILE A 501 15.23 -17.92 -11.98
C ILE A 501 14.59 -18.61 -13.19
N VAL A 502 13.94 -19.74 -12.98
CA VAL A 502 13.38 -20.56 -14.07
C VAL A 502 11.97 -20.09 -14.45
N TYR A 503 11.16 -19.69 -13.46
CA TYR A 503 9.75 -19.33 -13.66
C TYR A 503 9.47 -17.85 -13.41
N GLY A 504 10.49 -17.02 -13.22
CA GLY A 504 10.31 -15.57 -13.18
C GLY A 504 10.08 -15.02 -14.57
N GLU A 505 9.08 -14.14 -14.73
CA GLU A 505 8.84 -13.44 -15.99
C GLU A 505 9.69 -12.16 -16.06
N TYR A 506 10.91 -12.29 -16.58
CA TYR A 506 11.87 -11.20 -16.78
C TYR A 506 12.77 -11.45 -18.00
N GLY A 507 13.32 -10.39 -18.62
CA GLY A 507 14.29 -10.49 -19.72
C GLY A 507 13.77 -10.03 -21.10
N PRO A 508 14.54 -10.23 -22.19
CA PRO A 508 14.14 -9.80 -23.53
C PRO A 508 12.83 -10.51 -23.97
N GLY A 509 11.77 -9.74 -24.23
CA GLY A 509 10.43 -10.25 -24.52
C GLY A 509 9.46 -10.22 -23.32
N TYR A 510 9.96 -10.06 -22.10
CA TYR A 510 9.18 -9.81 -20.89
C TYR A 510 9.54 -8.45 -20.30
N HIS A 511 8.69 -7.45 -20.58
CA HIS A 511 8.75 -6.19 -19.84
C HIS A 511 8.04 -6.42 -18.51
N SER A 512 8.78 -6.79 -17.46
CA SER A 512 8.22 -6.84 -16.11
C SER A 512 7.51 -5.52 -15.84
N ALA A 513 6.20 -5.56 -15.59
CA ALA A 513 5.45 -4.34 -15.39
C ALA A 513 6.00 -3.61 -14.15
N ASP A 514 6.05 -2.27 -14.23
CA ASP A 514 6.27 -1.48 -13.02
C ASP A 514 5.27 -1.92 -11.94
N PHE A 515 5.69 -1.86 -10.68
CA PHE A 515 4.81 -2.23 -9.56
C PHE A 515 3.50 -1.46 -9.69
N ILE A 516 2.37 -2.16 -9.59
CA ILE A 516 1.03 -1.58 -9.77
C ILE A 516 0.87 -0.40 -8.80
N TYR A 517 1.38 -0.56 -7.58
CA TYR A 517 1.28 0.45 -6.54
C TYR A 517 2.25 1.63 -6.68
N ALA A 518 3.30 1.52 -7.52
CA ALA A 518 4.15 2.67 -7.83
C ALA A 518 3.40 3.75 -8.65
N GLY A 519 2.32 3.36 -9.34
CA GLY A 519 1.44 4.28 -10.05
C GLY A 519 0.32 4.90 -9.20
N PHE A 520 0.14 4.47 -7.93
CA PHE A 520 -0.93 4.96 -7.05
C PHE A 520 -0.51 6.04 -6.10
#